data_AF-A0A4Q7V481-F1
#
_entry.id   AF-A0A4Q7V481-F1
#
_cell.length_a   1.000
_cell.length_b   1.000
_cell.length_c   1.000
_cell.angle_alpha   90.00
_cell.angle_beta   90.00
_cell.angle_gamma   90.00
#
_symmetry.space_group_name_H-M   'P 1'
#
loop_
_entity.id
_entity.type
_entity.pdbx_description
1 polymer ?
#
loop_
_entity_poly.entity_id
_entity_poly.type
_entity_poly.pdbx_seq_one_letter_code
_entity_poly.pdbx_strand_id
1 'polypeptide(L)' 'MTAPWHDVEVVWPDGSKSEDGIRGSDRDHALENAEWNWISGNPYGRAERIEYVGPSPTPVDWWAAHSVSADDEVDVL' A
#
# COMPACT_ATOMS: atom_id res chain seq x y z
N MET A 1 -11.65 -16.39 -11.39
CA MET A 1 -10.85 -15.25 -11.88
C MET A 1 -10.33 -14.52 -10.66
N THR A 2 -9.03 -14.20 -10.61
CA THR A 2 -8.45 -13.47 -9.49
C THR A 2 -8.80 -11.99 -9.64
N ALA A 3 -9.28 -11.36 -8.57
CA ALA A 3 -9.57 -9.92 -8.58
C ALA A 3 -8.31 -9.11 -8.94
N PRO A 4 -8.42 -8.03 -9.75
CA PRO A 4 -7.30 -7.17 -10.09
C PRO A 4 -6.71 -6.46 -8.86
N TRP A 5 -5.52 -5.89 -9.05
CA TRP A 5 -4.85 -5.06 -8.07
C TRP A 5 -5.18 -3.58 -8.28
N HIS A 6 -5.18 -2.84 -7.19
CA HIS A 6 -5.46 -1.41 -7.13
C HIS A 6 -4.45 -0.76 -6.18
N ASP A 7 -3.91 0.38 -6.59
CA ASP A 7 -3.01 1.18 -5.76
C ASP A 7 -3.84 2.14 -4.90
N VAL A 8 -3.49 2.22 -3.61
CA VAL A 8 -4.09 3.11 -2.62
C VAL A 8 -3.00 3.83 -1.84
N GLU A 9 -3.30 5.05 -1.38
CA GLU A 9 -2.51 5.73 -0.36
C GLU A 9 -3.18 5.56 1.01
N VAL A 10 -2.41 5.08 1.97
CA VAL A 10 -2.77 5.00 3.38
C VAL A 10 -2.31 6.28 4.06
N VAL A 11 -3.25 7.09 4.55
CA VAL A 11 -2.96 8.33 5.27
C VAL A 11 -3.02 8.08 6.77
N TRP A 12 -1.93 8.39 7.48
CA TRP A 12 -1.81 8.19 8.91
C TRP A 12 -2.20 9.46 9.70
N PRO A 13 -2.53 9.34 11.00
CA PRO A 13 -2.98 10.48 11.82
C PRO A 13 -1.95 11.61 11.98
N ASP A 14 -0.66 11.33 11.76
CA ASP A 14 0.41 12.33 11.75
C ASP A 14 0.53 13.06 10.39
N GLY A 15 -0.34 12.73 9.44
CA GLY A 15 -0.35 13.26 8.08
C GLY A 15 0.65 12.58 7.13
N SER A 16 1.42 11.59 7.60
CA SER A 16 2.29 10.80 6.72
C SER A 16 1.46 9.89 5.81
N LYS A 17 2.03 9.54 4.66
CA LYS A 17 1.39 8.68 3.66
C LYS A 17 2.24 7.46 3.34
N SER A 18 1.61 6.36 2.98
CA SER A 18 2.27 5.16 2.46
C SER A 18 1.45 4.59 1.31
N GLU A 19 2.09 4.22 0.20
CA GLU A 19 1.43 3.53 -0.90
C GLU A 19 1.28 2.04 -0.57
N ASP A 20 0.16 1.42 -0.95
CA ASP A 20 -0.06 0.00 -0.83
C ASP A 20 -0.88 -0.52 -2.02
N GLY A 21 -0.81 -1.82 -2.28
CA GLY A 21 -1.65 -2.49 -3.27
C GLY A 21 -2.68 -3.39 -2.61
N ILE A 22 -3.93 -3.25 -3.04
CA ILE A 22 -5.05 -4.03 -2.54
C ILE A 22 -5.78 -4.73 -3.70
N ARG A 23 -6.36 -5.90 -3.43
CA ARG A 23 -7.22 -6.57 -4.40
C ARG A 23 -8.68 -6.13 -4.25
N GLY A 24 -9.36 -5.96 -5.37
CA GLY A 24 -10.78 -5.65 -5.43
C GLY A 24 -11.34 -5.99 -6.81
N SER A 25 -12.64 -6.29 -6.91
CA SER A 25 -13.28 -6.47 -8.23
C SER A 25 -13.36 -5.17 -9.03
N ASP A 26 -13.37 -4.05 -8.31
CA ASP A 26 -13.54 -2.69 -8.76
C ASP A 26 -12.97 -1.74 -7.68
N ARG A 27 -13.04 -0.44 -7.95
CA ARG A 27 -12.55 0.62 -7.07
C ARG A 27 -13.16 0.56 -5.66
N ASP A 28 -14.46 0.37 -5.56
CA ASP A 28 -15.17 0.50 -4.28
C ASP A 28 -14.86 -0.70 -3.40
N HIS A 29 -14.84 -1.90 -3.99
CA HIS A 29 -14.43 -3.11 -3.29
C HIS A 29 -12.94 -3.08 -2.88
N ALA A 30 -12.07 -2.46 -3.68
CA ALA A 30 -10.67 -2.25 -3.32
C ALA A 30 -10.54 -1.32 -2.09
N LEU A 31 -11.30 -0.22 -2.06
CA LEU A 31 -11.32 0.70 -0.91
C LEU A 31 -11.86 0.03 0.36
N GLU A 32 -12.96 -0.73 0.26
CA GLU A 32 -13.52 -1.48 1.40
C GLU A 32 -12.47 -2.44 2.00
N ASN A 33 -11.76 -3.19 1.16
CA ASN A 33 -10.70 -4.09 1.61
C ASN A 33 -9.52 -3.33 2.25
N ALA A 34 -9.15 -2.16 1.71
CA ALA A 34 -8.08 -1.35 2.28
C ALA A 34 -8.47 -0.72 3.63
N GLU A 35 -9.70 -0.22 3.76
CA GLU A 35 -10.22 0.30 5.05
C GLU A 35 -10.29 -0.80 6.10
N TRP A 36 -10.69 -2.01 5.71
CA TRP A 36 -10.66 -3.16 6.61
C TRP A 36 -9.23 -3.49 7.05
N ASN A 37 -8.25 -3.51 6.14
CA ASN A 37 -6.86 -3.82 6.48
C ASN A 37 -6.16 -2.76 7.34
N TRP A 38 -6.45 -1.48 7.12
CA TRP A 38 -5.64 -0.38 7.65
C TRP A 38 -6.34 0.49 8.69
N ILE A 39 -7.67 0.42 8.79
CA ILE A 39 -8.46 1.23 9.73
C ILE A 39 -9.22 0.35 10.72
N SER A 40 -10.10 -0.54 10.25
CA SER A 40 -11.17 -1.11 11.08
C SER A 40 -11.05 -2.60 11.39
N GLY A 41 -10.51 -3.40 10.48
CA GLY A 41 -10.46 -4.85 10.57
C GLY A 41 -9.16 -5.42 11.16
N ASN A 42 -8.05 -4.69 11.06
CA ASN A 42 -6.78 -5.05 11.68
C ASN A 42 -6.67 -4.41 13.07
N PRO A 43 -6.37 -5.15 14.16
CA PRO A 43 -6.16 -4.57 15.48
C PRO A 43 -4.96 -3.61 15.55
N TYR A 44 -4.06 -3.68 14.58
CA TYR A 44 -2.98 -2.72 14.38
C TYR A 44 -3.30 -1.70 13.28
N GLY A 45 -4.50 -1.71 12.71
CA GLY A 45 -4.99 -0.67 11.81
C GLY A 45 -5.13 0.65 12.58
N ARG A 46 -4.53 1.71 12.05
CA ARG A 46 -4.53 3.04 12.67
C ARG A 46 -4.50 4.16 11.61
N ALA A 47 -4.76 3.82 10.36
CA ALA A 47 -4.86 4.83 9.31
C ALA A 47 -6.07 5.73 9.60
N GLU A 48 -5.93 7.00 9.26
CA GLU A 48 -7.02 7.97 9.37
C GLU A 48 -7.97 7.84 8.18
N ARG A 49 -7.42 7.64 6.97
CA ARG A 49 -8.20 7.43 5.74
C ARG A 49 -7.40 6.69 4.68
N ILE A 50 -8.13 6.16 3.70
CA ILE A 50 -7.58 5.56 2.48
C ILE A 50 -7.95 6.42 1.27
N GLU A 51 -6.99 6.69 0.40
CA GLU A 51 -7.20 7.40 -0.86
C GLU A 51 -6.95 6.44 -2.03
N TYR A 52 -7.88 6.38 -2.99
CA TYR A 52 -7.69 5.56 -4.17
C TYR A 52 -6.80 6.27 -5.20
N VAL A 53 -5.75 5.58 -5.65
CA VAL A 53 -4.83 6.12 -6.67
C VAL A 53 -5.26 5.64 -8.05
N GLY A 54 -5.43 4.34 -8.24
CA GLY A 54 -5.72 3.79 -9.56
C GLY A 54 -5.69 2.26 -9.64
N PRO A 55 -6.06 1.70 -10.80
CA PRO A 55 -5.79 0.28 -11.06
C PRO A 55 -4.28 0.05 -11.12
N SER A 56 -3.80 -0.99 -10.45
CA SER A 56 -2.37 -1.33 -10.43
C SER A 56 -2.04 -2.29 -11.57
N PRO A 57 -1.00 -2.02 -12.39
CA PRO A 57 -0.64 -2.89 -13.50
C PRO A 57 0.02 -4.22 -13.06
N THR A 58 0.41 -4.37 -11.79
CA THR A 58 1.05 -5.59 -11.27
C THR A 58 0.62 -5.87 -9.82
N PRO A 59 0.71 -7.14 -9.35
CA PRO A 59 0.82 -7.42 -7.91
C PRO A 59 2.07 -6.70 -7.44
N VAL A 60 1.92 -5.69 -6.59
CA VAL A 60 3.02 -4.77 -6.26
C VAL A 60 4.28 -5.54 -5.90
N ASP A 61 5.31 -5.34 -6.71
CA ASP A 61 6.73 -5.57 -6.40
C ASP A 61 7.20 -4.55 -5.34
N TRP A 62 6.36 -4.25 -4.34
CA TRP A 62 6.67 -3.28 -3.29
C TRP A 62 7.84 -3.78 -2.44
N TRP A 63 7.97 -5.11 -2.29
CA TRP A 63 9.16 -5.69 -1.68
C TRP A 63 10.41 -5.53 -2.55
N ALA A 64 10.32 -5.49 -3.87
CA ALA A 64 11.48 -5.29 -4.75
C ALA A 64 11.91 -3.82 -4.84
N ALA A 65 10.97 -2.87 -4.86
CA ALA A 65 11.27 -1.44 -4.99
C ALA A 65 11.87 -0.82 -3.70
N HIS A 66 11.56 -1.38 -2.52
CA HIS A 66 12.09 -0.89 -1.23
C HIS A 66 13.18 -1.79 -0.62
N SER A 67 13.56 -2.88 -1.28
CA SER A 67 14.72 -3.72 -0.88
C SER A 67 15.99 -3.40 -1.65
N VAL A 68 16.03 -2.32 -2.44
CA VAL A 68 17.26 -1.85 -3.08
C VAL A 68 18.04 -0.97 -2.09
N SER A 69 19.02 -1.62 -1.46
CA SER A 69 20.30 -1.07 -0.97
C SER A 69 20.32 -0.19 0.29
N ALA A 70 20.34 -0.83 1.46
CA ALA A 70 21.05 -0.31 2.63
C ALA A 70 22.53 -0.77 2.69
N ASP A 71 23.09 -1.27 1.59
CA ASP A 71 24.39 -1.96 1.57
C ASP A 71 25.25 -1.64 0.33
N ASP A 72 25.30 -0.37 -0.14
CA ASP A 72 26.33 0.01 -1.11
C ASP A 72 27.01 1.35 -0.80
N GLU A 73 28.32 1.23 -0.61
CA GLU A 73 29.41 2.24 -0.59
C GLU A 73 29.57 3.15 0.64
N VAL A 74 30.14 2.58 1.71
CA VAL A 74 31.20 3.29 2.46
C VAL A 74 32.47 3.27 1.62
N ASP A 75 32.74 4.38 0.93
CA ASP A 75 34.02 4.62 0.29
C ASP A 75 35.07 4.87 1.38
N VAL A 76 35.99 3.92 1.56
CA VAL A 76 37.21 4.09 2.37
C VAL A 76 38.30 4.58 1.44
N LEU A 77 38.55 5.89 1.43
CA LEU A 77 39.85 6.50 1.13
C LEU A 77 40.07 7.75 1.98
#